data_AF-A0A5P2X0T7-F1
#
_entry.id   AF-A0A5P2X0T7-F1
#
_cell.length_a   1.000
_cell.length_b   1.000
_cell.length_c   1.000
_cell.angle_alpha   90.00
_cell.angle_beta   90.00
_cell.angle_gamma   90.00
#
_symmetry.space_group_name_H-M   'P 1'
#
loop_
_entity.id
_entity.type
_entity.pdbx_description
1 polymer ?
#
loop_
_entity_poly.entity_id
_entity_poly.type
_entity_poly.pdbx_seq_one_letter_code
_entity_poly.pdbx_strand_id
1 'polypeptide(L)'
;MTDPITDLAAAVRERGALPVPLGRSDPVLTVEELDEIEMSHPGDWYGGEWRSEYVEGTPDRFGRYVVRHHESGEVLAELPDWAGGIALFIADAHDHMPALLAEVRRLRARNAELEGAATCPSVSRRGTHCSLPIRHRGDHRTADKRHYWDDSYSVPAGEAR
;
A
#
# COMPACT_ATOMS: atom_id res chain seq x y z
N MET A 1 -10.74 17.11 -42.50
CA MET A 1 -10.34 15.73 -42.14
C MET A 1 -9.82 15.82 -40.73
N THR A 2 -10.70 15.60 -39.75
CA THR A 2 -10.47 15.94 -38.34
C THR A 2 -9.81 14.76 -37.64
N ASP A 3 -8.77 15.05 -36.87
CA ASP A 3 -7.87 14.08 -36.25
C ASP A 3 -8.61 13.27 -35.16
N PRO A 4 -8.70 11.93 -35.25
CA PRO A 4 -9.53 11.10 -34.36
C PRO A 4 -9.14 11.16 -32.88
N ILE A 5 -7.94 11.63 -32.56
CA ILE A 5 -7.48 11.85 -31.18
C ILE A 5 -8.13 13.09 -30.56
N THR A 6 -8.45 14.10 -31.37
CA THR A 6 -9.06 15.36 -30.89
C THR A 6 -10.52 15.15 -30.49
N ASP A 7 -11.21 14.22 -31.15
CA ASP A 7 -12.61 13.87 -30.90
C ASP A 7 -12.79 13.12 -29.56
N LEU A 8 -11.81 12.27 -29.20
CA LEU A 8 -11.82 11.54 -27.93
C LEU A 8 -11.65 12.48 -26.72
N ALA A 9 -10.79 13.49 -26.83
CA ALA A 9 -10.54 14.47 -25.77
C ALA A 9 -11.71 15.46 -25.57
N ALA A 10 -12.52 15.70 -26.60
CA ALA A 10 -13.77 16.46 -26.50
C ALA A 10 -14.88 15.64 -25.85
N ALA A 11 -15.03 14.37 -26.23
CA ALA A 11 -16.01 13.45 -25.67
C ALA A 11 -15.82 13.17 -24.17
N VAL A 12 -14.58 13.10 -23.68
CA VAL A 12 -14.25 12.94 -22.24
C VAL A 12 -14.61 14.20 -21.44
N ARG A 13 -14.55 15.38 -22.07
CA ARG A 13 -14.85 16.68 -21.43
C ARG A 13 -16.36 16.93 -21.29
N GLU A 14 -17.16 16.49 -22.27
CA GLU A 14 -18.62 16.66 -22.26
C GLU A 14 -19.37 15.65 -21.38
N ARG A 15 -18.83 14.43 -21.20
CA ARG A 15 -19.56 13.36 -20.48
C ARG A 15 -19.36 13.35 -18.97
N GLY A 16 -18.49 14.20 -18.43
CA GLY A 16 -18.03 14.09 -17.05
C GLY A 16 -17.23 12.79 -16.84
N ALA A 17 -16.48 12.71 -15.75
CA ALA A 17 -15.83 11.45 -15.38
C ALA A 17 -16.90 10.35 -15.32
N LEU A 18 -16.75 9.30 -16.13
CA LEU A 18 -17.59 8.12 -16.02
C LEU A 18 -17.55 7.69 -14.56
N PRO A 19 -18.70 7.47 -13.89
CA PRO A 19 -18.70 6.96 -12.54
C PRO A 19 -17.93 5.63 -12.59
N VAL A 20 -16.77 5.60 -11.93
CA VAL A 20 -16.05 4.35 -11.68
C VAL A 20 -17.09 3.46 -11.02
N PRO A 21 -17.49 2.34 -11.63
CA PRO A 21 -18.35 1.42 -10.93
C PRO A 21 -17.61 1.09 -9.65
N LEU A 22 -18.20 1.42 -8.50
CA LEU A 22 -17.83 0.86 -7.22
C LEU A 22 -18.19 -0.63 -7.32
N GLY A 23 -17.40 -1.36 -8.12
CA GLY A 23 -17.47 -2.79 -8.26
C GLY A 23 -17.31 -3.36 -6.87
N ARG A 24 -18.14 -4.37 -6.58
CA ARG A 24 -18.11 -5.25 -5.41
C ARG A 24 -17.05 -4.86 -4.40
N SER A 25 -17.48 -4.45 -3.21
CA SER A 25 -16.63 -4.44 -2.03
C SER A 25 -16.07 -5.84 -1.84
N ASP A 26 -14.95 -6.13 -2.50
CA ASP A 26 -14.09 -7.23 -2.12
C ASP A 26 -13.79 -7.02 -0.63
N PRO A 27 -13.79 -8.09 0.18
CA PRO A 27 -13.54 -7.96 1.60
C PRO A 27 -12.22 -7.19 1.78
N VAL A 28 -12.30 -6.06 2.47
CA VAL A 28 -11.12 -5.28 2.82
C VAL A 28 -10.32 -6.16 3.78
N LEU A 29 -9.15 -6.60 3.34
CA LEU A 29 -8.20 -7.36 4.16
C LEU A 29 -8.10 -6.66 5.53
N THR A 30 -8.41 -7.31 6.65
CA THR A 30 -8.41 -6.69 7.99
C THR A 30 -6.98 -6.49 8.51
N VAL A 31 -6.81 -5.76 9.62
CA VAL A 31 -5.46 -5.58 10.21
C VAL A 31 -4.98 -6.92 10.75
N GLU A 32 -5.89 -7.67 11.37
CA GLU A 32 -5.64 -9.00 11.88
C GLU A 32 -5.24 -9.98 10.77
N GLU A 33 -5.87 -9.91 9.60
CA GLU A 33 -5.51 -10.73 8.43
C GLU A 33 -4.13 -10.35 7.87
N LEU A 34 -3.74 -9.07 7.89
CA LEU A 34 -2.37 -8.66 7.53
C LEU A 34 -1.34 -9.18 8.52
N ASP A 35 -1.60 -9.02 9.81
CA ASP A 35 -0.70 -9.48 10.86
C ASP A 35 -0.58 -11.01 10.81
N GLU A 36 -1.69 -11.72 10.56
CA GLU A 36 -1.67 -13.17 10.34
C GLU A 36 -0.82 -13.54 9.12
N ILE A 37 -0.98 -12.86 7.98
CA ILE A 37 -0.10 -13.06 6.82
C ILE A 37 1.36 -12.84 7.24
N GLU A 38 1.69 -11.75 7.90
CA GLU A 38 3.09 -11.46 8.25
C GLU A 38 3.68 -12.44 9.27
N MET A 39 2.88 -12.93 10.23
CA MET A 39 3.30 -13.90 11.24
C MET A 39 3.35 -15.34 10.72
N SER A 40 2.51 -15.68 9.73
CA SER A 40 2.42 -17.03 9.17
C SER A 40 3.57 -17.38 8.22
N HIS A 41 4.33 -16.37 7.78
CA HIS A 41 5.46 -16.54 6.87
C HIS A 41 6.76 -16.58 7.71
N PRO A 42 7.45 -17.73 7.81
CA PRO A 42 8.61 -17.89 8.67
C PRO A 42 9.78 -16.95 8.32
N GLY A 43 10.16 -16.07 9.25
CA GLY A 43 11.45 -15.36 9.24
C GLY A 43 11.77 -14.66 7.93
N ASP A 44 12.91 -15.02 7.32
CA ASP A 44 13.42 -14.42 6.10
C ASP A 44 12.82 -15.04 4.82
N TRP A 45 11.59 -15.55 4.84
CA TRP A 45 11.01 -16.24 3.69
C TRP A 45 10.97 -15.36 2.44
N TYR A 46 10.72 -14.06 2.62
CA TYR A 46 10.80 -13.07 1.54
C TYR A 46 12.18 -12.39 1.43
N GLY A 47 13.17 -12.87 2.18
CA GLY A 47 14.51 -12.33 2.22
C GLY A 47 15.38 -13.00 1.18
N GLY A 48 15.50 -12.39 0.01
CA GLY A 48 16.32 -12.87 -1.10
C GLY A 48 15.49 -13.32 -2.29
N GLU A 49 16.19 -13.63 -3.39
CA GLU A 49 15.58 -13.91 -4.69
C GLU A 49 15.05 -15.36 -4.75
N TRP A 50 13.80 -15.50 -5.19
CA TRP A 50 13.21 -16.81 -5.52
C TRP A 50 13.31 -17.08 -7.01
N ARG A 51 13.66 -18.31 -7.40
CA ARG A 51 13.82 -18.71 -8.80
C ARG A 51 13.02 -19.94 -9.14
N SER A 52 12.53 -19.98 -10.38
CA SER A 52 12.01 -21.21 -10.97
C SER A 52 13.12 -21.93 -11.73
N GLU A 53 13.29 -23.21 -11.44
CA GLU A 53 14.30 -24.07 -12.05
C GLU A 53 13.64 -25.30 -12.66
N TYR A 54 13.96 -25.63 -13.90
CA TYR A 54 13.54 -26.90 -14.49
C TYR A 54 14.54 -28.00 -14.12
N VAL A 55 14.03 -29.06 -13.50
CA VAL A 55 14.78 -30.29 -13.19
C VAL A 55 14.40 -31.34 -14.22
N GLU A 56 15.38 -31.72 -15.04
CA GLU A 56 15.21 -32.74 -16.05
C GLU A 56 14.82 -34.09 -15.43
N GLY A 57 13.96 -34.83 -16.14
CA GLY A 57 13.49 -36.13 -15.70
C GLY A 57 14.59 -37.19 -15.71
N THR A 58 14.38 -38.24 -14.93
CA THR A 58 15.14 -39.49 -14.98
C THR A 58 14.26 -40.59 -15.55
N PRO A 59 14.79 -41.77 -15.93
CA PRO A 59 13.96 -42.89 -16.38
C PRO A 59 12.81 -43.25 -15.41
N ASP A 60 13.01 -43.02 -14.11
CA ASP A 60 12.04 -43.33 -13.06
C ASP A 60 11.19 -42.13 -12.59
N ARG A 61 11.40 -40.93 -13.13
CA ARG A 61 10.73 -39.70 -12.66
C ARG A 61 10.58 -38.66 -13.76
N PHE A 62 9.37 -38.16 -13.96
CA PHE A 62 9.11 -37.06 -14.91
C PHE A 62 9.87 -35.78 -14.53
N GLY A 63 10.18 -34.96 -15.54
CA GLY A 63 10.73 -33.63 -15.35
C GLY A 63 9.75 -32.75 -14.55
N ARG A 64 10.28 -31.76 -13.84
CA ARG A 64 9.49 -30.91 -12.95
C ARG A 64 10.11 -29.53 -12.80
N TYR A 65 9.29 -28.54 -12.50
CA TYR A 65 9.75 -27.24 -12.04
C TYR A 65 9.88 -27.22 -10.52
N VAL A 66 10.91 -26.55 -10.02
CA VAL A 66 11.14 -26.33 -8.59
C VAL A 66 11.25 -24.82 -8.37
N VAL A 67 10.48 -24.29 -7.43
CA VAL A 67 10.63 -22.91 -6.96
C VAL A 67 11.55 -22.94 -5.75
N ARG A 68 12.74 -22.36 -5.89
CA ARG A 68 13.82 -22.45 -4.91
C ARG A 68 14.32 -21.06 -4.52
N HIS A 69 14.60 -20.90 -3.24
CA HIS A 69 15.29 -19.72 -2.74
C HIS A 69 16.76 -19.74 -3.13
N HIS A 70 17.27 -18.67 -3.74
CA HIS A 70 18.60 -18.64 -4.32
C HIS A 70 19.71 -18.85 -3.28
N GLU A 71 19.58 -18.23 -2.09
CA GLU A 71 20.63 -18.23 -1.07
C GLU A 71 20.57 -19.44 -0.14
N SER A 72 19.38 -19.76 0.38
CA SER A 72 19.21 -20.86 1.33
C SER A 72 19.05 -22.23 0.66
N GLY A 73 18.69 -22.26 -0.62
CA GLY A 73 18.35 -23.47 -1.35
C GLY A 73 17.02 -24.10 -0.93
N GLU A 74 16.23 -23.44 -0.09
CA GLU A 74 14.91 -23.89 0.36
C GLU A 74 13.95 -24.05 -0.83
N VAL A 75 13.10 -25.08 -0.80
CA VAL A 75 12.12 -25.36 -1.85
C VAL A 75 10.72 -24.98 -1.36
N LEU A 76 10.09 -24.05 -2.07
CA LEU A 76 8.73 -23.61 -1.80
C LEU A 76 7.70 -24.53 -2.48
N ALA A 77 7.97 -24.92 -3.72
CA ALA A 77 7.05 -25.75 -4.50
C ALA A 77 7.80 -26.65 -5.49
N GLU A 78 7.32 -27.89 -5.65
CA GLU A 78 7.62 -28.75 -6.79
C GLU A 78 6.38 -28.87 -7.66
N LEU A 79 6.51 -28.58 -8.95
CA LEU A 79 5.41 -28.50 -9.91
C LEU A 79 5.70 -29.39 -11.12
N PRO A 80 4.68 -29.98 -11.77
CA PRO A 80 4.86 -30.72 -13.01
C PRO A 80 5.55 -29.89 -14.11
N ASP A 81 6.14 -30.56 -15.09
CA ASP A 81 6.81 -29.94 -16.25
C ASP A 81 5.92 -28.98 -17.06
N TRP A 82 4.61 -29.21 -17.13
CA TRP A 82 3.70 -28.30 -17.83
C TRP A 82 3.40 -27.01 -17.06
N ALA A 83 3.79 -26.92 -15.78
CA ALA A 83 3.44 -25.82 -14.88
C ALA A 83 4.54 -24.74 -14.75
N GLY A 84 5.46 -24.64 -15.73
CA GLY A 84 6.55 -23.65 -15.69
C GLY A 84 6.10 -22.21 -15.51
N GLY A 85 5.00 -21.81 -16.17
CA GLY A 85 4.44 -20.45 -15.99
C GLY A 85 3.92 -20.19 -14.58
N ILE A 86 3.41 -21.22 -13.89
CA ILE A 86 2.98 -21.12 -12.49
C ILE A 86 4.20 -21.03 -11.57
N ALA A 87 5.26 -21.81 -11.85
CA ALA A 87 6.50 -21.74 -11.08
C ALA A 87 7.13 -20.34 -11.13
N LEU A 88 7.17 -19.73 -12.32
CA LEU A 88 7.65 -18.35 -12.49
C LEU A 88 6.76 -17.36 -11.73
N PHE A 89 5.44 -17.48 -11.84
CA PHE A 89 4.52 -16.62 -11.11
C PHE A 89 4.70 -16.70 -9.60
N ILE A 90 4.90 -17.90 -9.04
CA ILE A 90 5.13 -18.08 -7.60
C ILE A 90 6.44 -17.41 -7.18
N ALA A 91 7.52 -17.60 -7.95
CA ALA A 91 8.80 -16.97 -7.68
C ALA A 91 8.69 -15.43 -7.68
N ASP A 92 8.13 -14.86 -8.76
CA ASP A 92 7.93 -13.42 -8.88
C ASP A 92 7.03 -12.86 -7.78
N ALA A 93 5.94 -13.56 -7.44
CA ALA A 93 5.05 -13.14 -6.37
C ALA A 93 5.80 -13.02 -5.05
N HIS A 94 6.65 -14.00 -4.72
CA HIS A 94 7.42 -14.01 -3.48
C HIS A 94 8.37 -12.82 -3.37
N ASP A 95 9.04 -12.44 -4.47
CA ASP A 95 9.94 -11.29 -4.53
C ASP A 95 9.20 -9.94 -4.33
N HIS A 96 7.94 -9.85 -4.77
CA HIS A 96 7.17 -8.61 -4.68
C HIS A 96 6.33 -8.46 -3.39
N MET A 97 6.10 -9.56 -2.66
CA MET A 97 5.27 -9.55 -1.45
C MET A 97 5.71 -8.54 -0.39
N PRO A 98 7.02 -8.37 -0.06
CA PRO A 98 7.45 -7.37 0.92
C PRO A 98 7.05 -5.94 0.56
N ALA A 99 7.23 -5.57 -0.72
CA ALA A 99 6.91 -4.24 -1.20
C ALA A 99 5.39 -3.99 -1.15
N LEU A 100 4.60 -5.00 -1.51
CA LEU A 100 3.14 -4.93 -1.43
C LEU A 100 2.66 -4.80 0.03
N LEU A 101 3.15 -5.63 0.95
CA LEU A 101 2.79 -5.55 2.37
C LEU A 101 3.14 -4.20 2.99
N ALA A 102 4.34 -3.67 2.67
CA ALA A 102 4.77 -2.36 3.12
C ALA A 102 3.83 -1.24 2.61
N GLU A 103 3.41 -1.31 1.35
CA GLU A 103 2.50 -0.33 0.76
C GLU A 103 1.09 -0.42 1.37
N VAL A 104 0.58 -1.63 1.62
CA VAL A 104 -0.71 -1.79 2.30
C VAL A 104 -0.65 -1.16 3.70
N ARG A 105 0.40 -1.42 4.49
CA ARG A 105 0.58 -0.79 5.81
C ARG A 105 0.59 0.74 5.71
N ARG A 106 1.32 1.30 4.75
CA ARG A 106 1.38 2.76 4.52
C ARG A 106 0.01 3.35 4.21
N LEU A 107 -0.75 2.71 3.32
CA LEU A 107 -2.09 3.17 2.93
C LEU A 107 -3.08 3.10 4.10
N ARG A 108 -2.98 2.06 4.94
CA ARG A 108 -3.84 1.94 6.13
C ARG A 108 -3.52 2.99 7.17
N ALA A 109 -2.25 3.23 7.46
CA ALA A 109 -1.84 4.30 8.36
C ALA A 109 -2.36 5.67 7.87
N ARG A 110 -2.28 5.91 6.55
CA ARG A 110 -2.81 7.13 5.95
C ARG A 110 -4.33 7.24 6.06
N ASN A 111 -5.07 6.15 5.84
CA ASN A 111 -6.52 6.14 6.01
C ASN A 111 -6.92 6.42 7.46
N ALA A 112 -6.25 5.79 8.43
CA ALA A 112 -6.50 6.04 9.85
C ALA A 112 -6.25 7.52 10.24
N GLU A 113 -5.18 8.14 9.71
CA GLU A 113 -4.91 9.57 9.90
C GLU A 113 -6.04 10.45 9.33
N LEU A 114 -6.52 10.13 8.12
CA LEU A 114 -7.58 10.87 7.46
C LEU A 114 -8.93 10.71 8.19
N GLU A 115 -9.26 9.52 8.65
CA GLU A 115 -10.47 9.25 9.46
C GLU A 115 -10.41 9.97 10.81
N GLY A 116 -9.25 9.98 11.46
CA GLY A 116 -9.01 10.76 12.67
C GLY A 116 -9.19 12.26 12.45
N ALA A 117 -8.67 12.79 11.34
CA ALA A 117 -8.86 14.19 10.97
C ALA A 117 -10.33 14.53 10.66
N ALA A 118 -11.08 13.61 10.04
CA ALA A 118 -12.50 13.78 9.75
C ALA A 118 -13.40 13.75 11.00
N THR A 119 -12.97 13.04 12.04
CA THR A 119 -13.70 12.86 13.31
C THR A 119 -13.32 13.90 14.37
N CYS A 120 -12.39 14.81 14.05
CA CYS A 120 -11.93 15.83 14.99
C CYS A 120 -13.09 16.77 15.41
N PRO A 121 -13.38 16.97 16.71
CA PRO A 121 -14.51 17.77 17.18
C PRO A 121 -14.48 19.25 16.75
N SER A 122 -13.30 19.75 16.34
CA SER A 122 -13.11 21.09 15.77
C SER A 122 -13.68 21.21 14.35
N VAL A 123 -13.98 20.09 13.68
CA VAL A 123 -14.70 20.04 12.40
C VAL A 123 -16.20 20.09 12.70
N SER A 124 -16.69 21.29 13.04
CA SER A 124 -18.12 21.49 13.23
C SER A 124 -18.87 21.25 11.92
N ARG A 125 -19.72 20.23 11.87
CA ARG A 125 -20.72 20.00 10.79
C ARG A 125 -21.84 21.05 10.81
N ARG A 126 -21.49 22.34 10.81
CA ARG A 126 -22.41 23.46 10.62
C ARG A 126 -21.79 24.43 9.63
N GLY A 127 -22.09 24.22 8.36
CA GLY A 127 -21.66 25.09 7.25
C GLY A 127 -20.70 24.40 6.29
N THR A 128 -20.84 24.73 5.02
CA THR A 128 -20.34 24.09 3.79
C THR A 128 -18.83 23.96 3.61
N HIS A 129 -17.98 24.04 4.64
CA HIS A 129 -16.53 24.06 4.45
C HIS A 129 -15.80 23.16 5.45
N CYS A 130 -15.34 22.00 4.98
CA CYS A 130 -14.37 21.17 5.69
C CYS A 130 -13.00 21.85 5.62
N SER A 131 -12.60 22.55 6.66
CA SER A 131 -11.19 22.89 6.86
C SER A 131 -10.50 21.67 7.48
N LEU A 132 -9.85 20.85 6.65
CA LEU A 132 -8.66 20.13 7.10
C LEU A 132 -7.70 21.16 7.73
N PRO A 133 -6.71 20.79 8.56
CA PRO A 133 -5.63 21.69 8.93
C PRO A 133 -4.72 21.93 7.70
N ILE A 134 -5.29 22.54 6.67
CA ILE A 134 -4.57 23.36 5.71
C ILE A 134 -3.90 24.41 6.57
N ARG A 135 -2.59 24.56 6.44
CA ARG A 135 -1.86 25.73 6.93
C ARG A 135 -2.55 26.97 6.36
N HIS A 136 -3.52 27.53 7.09
CA HIS A 136 -4.25 28.71 6.68
C HIS A 136 -3.27 29.87 6.66
N ARG A 137 -2.80 30.20 5.45
CA ARG A 137 -1.83 31.26 5.17
C ARG A 137 -2.48 32.66 5.15
N GLY A 138 -3.51 32.87 5.95
CA GLY A 138 -4.28 34.10 6.13
C GLY A 138 -5.48 33.74 7.00
N ASP A 139 -5.74 34.36 8.15
CA ASP A 139 -5.67 35.79 8.48
C ASP A 139 -5.44 35.96 10.00
N HIS A 140 -4.18 35.86 10.44
CA HIS A 140 -3.80 35.90 11.86
C HIS A 140 -3.23 37.25 12.30
N ARG A 141 -3.57 38.35 11.61
CA ARG A 141 -2.94 39.66 11.85
C ARG A 141 -3.66 40.54 12.88
N THR A 142 -4.50 40.00 13.76
CA THR A 142 -4.96 40.76 14.94
C THR A 142 -3.95 40.63 16.09
N ALA A 143 -3.66 41.74 16.77
CA ALA A 143 -2.61 41.83 17.80
C ALA A 143 -2.82 40.85 18.95
N ASP A 144 -4.08 40.59 19.24
CA ASP A 144 -4.67 39.70 20.23
C ASP A 144 -4.37 38.21 20.01
N LYS A 145 -3.99 37.77 18.79
CA LYS A 145 -3.70 36.36 18.46
C LYS A 145 -2.21 36.01 18.40
N ARG A 146 -1.31 36.98 18.63
CA ARG A 146 0.16 36.74 18.63
C ARG A 146 0.67 36.02 19.87
N HIS A 147 -0.11 35.96 20.94
CA HIS A 147 0.33 35.43 22.23
C HIS A 147 0.28 33.90 22.35
N TYR A 148 -0.25 33.17 21.36
CA TYR A 148 -0.48 31.72 21.48
C TYR A 148 0.55 30.84 20.76
N TRP A 149 1.59 31.43 20.15
CA TRP A 149 2.56 30.71 19.32
C TRP A 149 3.99 31.16 19.58
N ASP A 150 4.38 31.29 20.85
CA ASP A 150 5.80 31.29 21.19
C ASP A 150 6.20 29.84 21.53
N ASP A 151 7.09 29.28 20.70
CA ASP A 151 7.70 27.95 20.88
C ASP A 151 8.67 27.89 22.10
N SER A 152 8.63 28.90 22.98
CA SER A 152 9.43 29.01 24.19
C SER A 152 9.04 28.05 25.31
N TYR A 153 8.02 27.20 25.14
CA TYR A 153 7.81 26.04 26.02
C TYR A 153 8.43 24.78 25.43
N SER A 154 9.75 24.84 25.24
CA SER A 154 10.56 23.63 25.27
C SER A 154 10.56 23.11 26.71
N VAL A 155 10.12 21.86 26.86
CA VAL A 155 10.20 20.96 28.03
C VAL A 155 11.13 21.45 29.14
N PRO A 156 10.72 21.51 30.43
CA PRO A 156 11.71 21.59 31.49
C PRO A 156 12.49 20.27 31.48
N ALA A 157 13.71 20.34 30.95
CA ALA A 157 14.75 19.35 31.21
C ALA A 157 14.86 19.17 32.72
N GLY A 158 14.73 17.94 33.19
CA GLY A 158 14.95 17.63 34.59
C GLY A 158 16.38 17.99 34.99
N GLU A 159 16.54 18.48 36.21
CA GLU A 159 17.74 18.29 37.05
C GLU A 159 17.30 18.57 38.50
N ALA A 160 17.24 17.54 39.34
CA ALA A 160 18.34 17.15 40.22
C ALA A 160 18.56 18.14 41.38
N ARG A 161 17.91 17.86 42.51
CA ARG A 161 18.55 17.54 43.81
C ARG A 161 17.50 17.22 44.86
#